data_AF-A0A7G1ILI7-F1
#
_entry.id   AF-A0A7G1ILI7-F1
#
_cell.length_a   1.000
_cell.length_b   1.000
_cell.length_c   1.000
_cell.angle_alpha   90.00
_cell.angle_beta   90.00
_cell.angle_gamma   90.00
#
_symmetry.space_group_name_H-M   'P 1'
#
loop_
_entity.id
_entity.type
_entity.pdbx_description
1 polymer ?
#
loop_
_entity_poly.entity_id
_entity_poly.type
_entity_poly.pdbx_seq_one_letter_code
_entity_poly.pdbx_strand_id
1 'polypeptide(L)'
;MTMKLRIKMSHKEDQLAAKVADRGLSVDDAERIHERVAEALGDEASYFGNMKKLLGIADQDATSVEYSSILWPGFDFTAIASEDGLLESARYRHKSAIHLP
;
A
#
# COMPACT_ATOMS: atom_id res chain seq x y z
N MET A 1 14.46 12.22 -24.91
CA MET A 1 14.62 11.05 -24.01
C MET A 1 15.67 10.11 -24.60
N THR A 2 16.60 9.60 -23.79
CA THR A 2 17.70 8.72 -24.25
C THR A 2 17.26 7.24 -24.26
N MET A 3 17.84 6.43 -25.16
CA MET A 3 17.45 5.04 -25.38
C MET A 3 17.57 4.15 -24.11
N LYS A 4 18.55 4.46 -23.25
CA LYS A 4 18.74 3.79 -21.94
C LYS A 4 17.58 4.03 -20.97
N LEU A 5 16.94 5.21 -21.02
CA LEU A 5 15.80 5.52 -20.16
C LEU A 5 14.55 4.72 -20.59
N ARG A 6 14.33 4.58 -21.90
CA ARG A 6 13.20 3.83 -22.46
C ARG A 6 13.23 2.35 -22.07
N ILE A 7 14.38 1.69 -22.18
CA ILE A 7 14.54 0.28 -21.80
C ILE A 7 14.29 0.06 -20.30
N LYS A 8 14.78 0.97 -19.45
CA LYS A 8 14.55 0.89 -17.99
C LYS A 8 13.08 1.11 -17.61
N MET A 9 12.35 1.93 -18.35
CA MET A 9 10.92 2.17 -18.12
C MET A 9 10.10 0.95 -18.54
N SER A 10 10.33 0.42 -19.75
CA SER A 10 9.68 -0.80 -20.24
C SER A 10 9.89 -1.97 -19.28
N HIS A 11 11.10 -2.18 -18.78
CA HIS A 11 11.35 -3.27 -17.82
C HIS A 11 10.62 -3.08 -16.48
N LYS A 12 10.31 -1.85 -16.07
CA LYS A 12 9.50 -1.57 -14.87
C LYS A 12 8.01 -1.81 -15.13
N GLU A 13 7.52 -1.41 -16.30
CA GLU A 13 6.14 -1.64 -16.74
C GLU A 13 5.85 -3.14 -16.86
N ASP A 14 6.77 -3.91 -17.47
CA ASP A 14 6.66 -5.37 -17.58
C ASP A 14 6.68 -6.04 -16.20
N GLN A 15 7.52 -5.57 -15.28
CA GLN A 15 7.55 -6.09 -13.90
C GLN A 15 6.27 -5.78 -13.13
N LEU A 16 5.69 -4.59 -13.31
CA LEU A 16 4.42 -4.23 -12.70
C LEU A 16 3.30 -5.12 -13.24
N ALA A 17 3.21 -5.25 -14.57
CA ALA A 17 2.23 -6.09 -15.24
C ALA A 17 2.33 -7.55 -14.77
N ALA A 18 3.53 -8.11 -14.68
CA ALA A 18 3.75 -9.47 -14.19
C ALA A 18 3.27 -9.65 -12.74
N LYS A 19 3.62 -8.73 -11.83
CA LYS A 19 3.21 -8.81 -10.42
C LYS A 19 1.70 -8.71 -10.22
N VAL A 20 1.04 -7.90 -11.03
CA VAL A 20 -0.42 -7.72 -10.97
C VAL A 20 -1.11 -8.94 -11.60
N ALA A 21 -0.57 -9.47 -12.71
CA ALA A 21 -1.04 -10.68 -13.35
C ALA A 21 -0.90 -11.95 -12.48
N ASP A 22 0.16 -12.05 -11.67
CA ASP A 22 0.34 -13.12 -10.66
C ASP A 22 -0.82 -13.18 -9.65
N ARG A 23 -1.60 -12.09 -9.54
CA ARG A 23 -2.77 -11.98 -8.67
C ARG A 23 -4.10 -12.05 -9.44
N GLY A 24 -4.06 -12.39 -10.73
CA GLY A 24 -5.24 -12.49 -11.59
C GLY A 24 -5.84 -11.13 -11.96
N LEU A 25 -5.06 -10.06 -11.85
CA LEU A 25 -5.49 -8.70 -12.17
C LEU A 25 -4.77 -8.20 -13.44
N SER A 26 -5.40 -7.29 -14.18
CA SER A 26 -4.70 -6.46 -15.17
C SER A 26 -4.18 -5.17 -14.53
N VAL A 27 -3.27 -4.47 -15.22
CA VAL A 27 -2.80 -3.14 -14.77
C VAL A 27 -3.98 -2.16 -14.66
N ASP A 28 -4.88 -2.16 -15.65
CA ASP A 28 -6.10 -1.34 -15.64
C ASP A 28 -7.01 -1.66 -14.45
N ASP A 29 -7.14 -2.94 -14.08
CA ASP A 29 -7.90 -3.33 -12.88
C ASP A 29 -7.22 -2.82 -11.60
N ALA A 30 -5.88 -2.90 -11.53
CA ALA A 30 -5.13 -2.39 -10.39
C ALA A 30 -5.21 -0.87 -10.25
N GLU A 31 -5.17 -0.13 -11.36
CA GLU A 31 -5.37 1.32 -11.39
C GLU A 31 -6.79 1.69 -10.94
N ARG A 32 -7.81 1.01 -11.48
CA ARG A 32 -9.20 1.21 -11.07
C ARG A 32 -9.43 0.90 -9.59
N ILE A 33 -8.79 -0.14 -9.06
CA ILE A 33 -8.84 -0.44 -7.62
C ILE A 33 -8.13 0.65 -6.81
N HIS A 34 -6.97 1.11 -7.27
CA HIS A 34 -6.23 2.18 -6.61
C HIS A 34 -7.05 3.47 -6.50
N GLU A 35 -7.71 3.89 -7.59
CA GLU A 35 -8.58 5.07 -7.60
C GLU A 35 -9.75 4.93 -6.62
N ARG A 36 -10.43 3.78 -6.61
CA ARG A 36 -11.55 3.52 -5.69
C ARG A 36 -11.11 3.52 -4.23
N VAL A 37 -9.92 2.99 -3.95
CA VAL A 37 -9.34 3.03 -2.60
C VAL A 37 -8.99 4.46 -2.22
N ALA A 38 -8.37 5.24 -3.12
CA ALA A 38 -8.03 6.64 -2.86
C ALA A 38 -9.28 7.48 -2.58
N GLU A 39 -10.34 7.30 -3.37
CA GLU A 39 -11.63 7.95 -3.16
C GLU A 39 -12.27 7.56 -1.81
N ALA A 40 -12.23 6.27 -1.46
CA ALA A 40 -12.78 5.79 -0.19
C ALA A 40 -12.01 6.29 1.04
N LEU A 41 -10.69 6.50 0.90
CA LEU A 41 -9.87 7.05 1.97
C LEU A 41 -10.14 8.55 2.16
N GLY A 42 -10.39 9.28 1.07
CA GLY A 42 -10.80 10.68 1.10
C GLY A 42 -9.64 11.62 1.45
N ASP A 43 -9.96 12.73 2.12
CA ASP A 43 -8.98 13.74 2.52
C ASP A 43 -8.13 13.31 3.73
N GLU A 44 -7.09 14.10 4.00
CA GLU A 44 -6.14 13.85 5.09
C GLU A 44 -6.81 13.75 6.47
N ALA A 45 -7.87 14.53 6.70
CA ALA A 45 -8.62 14.52 7.95
C ALA A 45 -9.39 13.21 8.18
N SER A 46 -9.86 12.59 7.09
CA SER A 46 -10.67 11.38 7.14
C SER A 46 -9.85 10.10 6.87
N TYR A 47 -8.64 10.23 6.31
CA TYR A 47 -7.84 9.15 5.74
C TYR A 47 -7.66 7.98 6.70
N PHE A 48 -7.16 8.23 7.91
CA PHE A 48 -6.84 7.17 8.86
C PHE A 48 -8.11 6.48 9.39
N GLY A 49 -9.15 7.26 9.69
CA GLY A 49 -10.44 6.73 10.11
C GLY A 49 -11.10 5.85 9.03
N ASN A 50 -11.05 6.29 7.78
CA ASN A 50 -11.59 5.54 6.65
C ASN A 50 -10.76 4.29 6.34
N MET A 51 -9.43 4.35 6.48
CA MET A 51 -8.55 3.20 6.35
C MET A 51 -8.89 2.10 7.37
N LYS A 52 -9.13 2.46 8.64
CA LYS A 52 -9.55 1.49 9.67
C LYS A 52 -10.86 0.80 9.28
N LYS A 53 -11.84 1.57 8.80
CA LYS A 53 -13.13 1.02 8.34
C LYS A 53 -12.96 0.09 7.14
N LEU A 54 -12.16 0.48 6.15
CA LEU A 54 -11.90 -0.32 4.94
C LEU A 54 -11.22 -1.64 5.27
N LEU A 55 -10.35 -1.65 6.28
CA LEU A 55 -9.68 -2.85 6.78
C LEU A 55 -10.50 -3.64 7.81
N GLY A 56 -11.71 -3.20 8.14
CA GLY A 56 -12.60 -3.89 9.10
C GLY A 56 -12.09 -3.87 10.55
N ILE A 57 -11.26 -2.87 10.91
CA ILE A 57 -10.72 -2.75 12.27
C ILE A 57 -11.83 -2.26 13.19
N ALA A 58 -12.25 -3.12 14.12
CA ALA A 58 -13.33 -2.84 15.06
C ALA A 58 -12.92 -1.80 16.12
N ASP A 59 -11.64 -1.77 16.49
CA ASP A 59 -11.09 -0.83 17.45
C ASP A 59 -11.03 0.59 16.86
N GLN A 60 -11.95 1.45 17.31
CA GLN A 60 -12.01 2.84 16.88
C GLN A 60 -10.91 3.70 17.51
N ASP A 61 -10.32 3.26 18.62
CA ASP A 61 -9.26 3.98 19.33
C ASP A 61 -7.85 3.53 18.88
N ALA A 62 -7.76 2.54 17.99
CA ALA A 62 -6.50 2.12 17.40
C ALA A 62 -5.80 3.31 16.74
N THR A 63 -4.57 3.59 17.19
CA THR A 63 -3.68 4.65 16.69
C THR A 63 -2.66 4.13 15.67
N SER A 64 -2.64 2.83 15.41
CA SER A 64 -1.75 2.21 14.43
C SER A 64 -2.45 1.06 13.73
N VAL A 65 -2.13 0.90 12.44
CA VAL A 65 -2.59 -0.19 11.59
C VAL A 65 -1.39 -0.82 10.91
N GLU A 66 -1.32 -2.14 10.92
CA GLU A 66 -0.26 -2.90 10.27
C GLU A 66 -0.82 -4.10 9.51
N TYR A 67 -0.38 -4.29 8.27
CA TYR A 67 -0.70 -5.48 7.48
C TYR A 67 0.43 -5.85 6.52
N SER A 68 0.57 -7.13 6.24
CA SER A 68 1.59 -7.62 5.32
C SER A 68 1.29 -7.29 3.87
N SER A 69 2.32 -6.80 3.16
CA SER A 69 2.19 -6.51 1.74
C SER A 69 2.13 -7.80 0.93
N ILE A 70 1.09 -7.92 0.12
CA ILE A 70 0.89 -9.02 -0.82
C ILE A 70 1.76 -8.83 -2.08
N LEU A 71 1.96 -7.57 -2.51
CA LEU A 71 2.73 -7.23 -3.71
C LEU A 71 4.24 -7.16 -3.46
N TRP A 72 4.65 -6.94 -2.20
CA TRP A 72 6.04 -6.96 -1.77
C TRP A 72 6.22 -7.93 -0.60
N PRO A 73 6.42 -9.24 -0.88
CA PRO A 73 6.78 -10.21 0.15
C PRO A 73 8.01 -9.73 0.93
N GLY A 74 7.97 -9.87 2.26
CA GLY A 74 9.03 -9.37 3.13
C GLY A 74 8.85 -7.92 3.57
N PHE A 75 7.75 -7.25 3.21
CA PHE A 75 7.41 -5.93 3.71
C PHE A 75 6.05 -5.94 4.41
N ASP A 76 5.93 -5.15 5.47
CA ASP A 76 4.66 -4.78 6.10
C ASP A 76 4.37 -3.32 5.80
N PHE A 77 3.10 -3.00 5.61
CA PHE A 77 2.61 -1.64 5.60
C PHE A 77 2.25 -1.25 7.03
N THR A 78 2.76 -0.11 7.49
CA THR A 78 2.40 0.47 8.79
C THR A 78 1.87 1.89 8.58
N ALA A 79 0.72 2.18 9.17
CA ALA A 79 0.21 3.54 9.29
C ALA A 79 -0.08 3.90 10.74
N ILE A 80 0.27 5.12 11.13
CA ILE A 80 0.19 5.63 12.49
C ILE A 80 -0.58 6.94 12.47
N ALA A 81 -1.47 7.11 13.44
CA ALA A 81 -2.18 8.35 13.69
C ALA A 81 -1.49 9.19 14.76
N SER A 82 -1.59 10.51 14.62
CA SER A 82 -1.19 11.47 15.65
C SER A 82 -2.16 11.42 16.85
N GLU A 83 -1.84 12.15 17.91
CA GLU A 83 -2.73 12.34 19.07
C GLU A 83 -4.10 12.94 18.68
N ASP A 84 -4.13 13.74 17.60
CA ASP A 84 -5.35 14.33 17.05
C ASP A 84 -6.16 13.36 16.15
N GLY A 85 -5.68 12.13 15.97
CA GLY A 85 -6.33 11.11 15.13
C GLY A 85 -6.09 11.27 13.62
N LEU A 86 -5.24 12.22 13.22
CA LEU A 86 -4.84 12.44 11.83
C LEU A 86 -3.75 11.47 11.41
N LEU A 87 -3.62 11.20 10.11
CA LEU A 87 -2.54 10.36 9.60
C LEU A 87 -1.18 11.04 9.84
N GLU A 88 -0.36 10.49 10.73
CA GLU A 88 1.00 10.99 10.99
C GLU A 88 2.01 10.36 10.03
N SER A 89 1.89 9.04 9.79
CA SER A 89 2.78 8.35 8.86
C SER A 89 2.10 7.16 8.21
N ALA A 90 2.48 6.87 6.96
CA ALA A 90 2.11 5.66 6.22
C ALA A 90 3.33 5.21 5.40
N ARG A 91 3.85 4.02 5.70
CA ARG A 91 5.08 3.52 5.04
C ARG A 91 5.14 2.00 5.01
N TYR A 92 5.82 1.49 3.98
CA TYR A 92 6.28 0.11 3.96
C TYR A 92 7.56 -0.03 4.78
N ARG A 93 7.62 -1.02 5.65
CA ARG A 93 8.80 -1.42 6.42
C ARG A 93 9.18 -2.84 6.04
N HIS A 94 10.47 -3.11 5.96
CA HIS A 94 10.95 -4.47 5.78
C HIS A 94 10.61 -5.28 7.04
N LYS A 95 10.08 -6.48 6.86
CA LYS A 95 9.97 -7.50 7.92
C LYS A 95 11.39 -7.77 8.40
N SER A 96 11.76 -7.23 9.55
CA SER A 96 13.00 -7.67 10.20
C SER A 96 12.89 -9.17 10.34
N ALA A 97 13.68 -9.93 9.57
CA ALA A 97 13.72 -11.37 9.72
C ALA A 97 14.15 -11.62 11.16
N ILE A 98 13.25 -12.14 11.98
CA ILE A 98 13.66 -12.82 13.20
C ILE A 98 14.46 -14.02 12.69
N HIS A 99 15.78 -13.86 12.68
CA HIS A 99 16.70 -14.97 12.58
C HIS A 99 16.49 -15.77 13.87
N LEU A 100 15.58 -16.75 13.83
CA LEU A 100 15.51 -17.77 14.86
C LEU A 100 16.80 -18.61 14.76
N PRO A 101 17.50 -18.83 15.88
CA PRO A 101 18.77 -19.57 15.92
C PRO A 101 18.61 -21.04 15.54
#